data_AF-A0A9D9QRH5-F1
#
_entry.id   AF-A0A9D9QRH5-F1
#
_cell.length_a   1.000
_cell.length_b   1.000
_cell.length_c   1.000
_cell.angle_alpha   90.00
_cell.angle_beta   90.00
_cell.angle_gamma   90.00
#
_symmetry.space_group_name_H-M   'P 1'
#
loop_
_entity.id
_entity.type
_entity.pdbx_description
1 polymer ?
#
loop_
_entity_poly.entity_id
_entity_poly.type
_entity_poly.pdbx_seq_one_letter_code
_entity_poly.pdbx_strand_id
1 'polypeptide(L)'
;APALPPCRLLGADSSGLPLLLLDCPPLFDRPGNPYLDAQGQDWGDNGQRFGLLSRVAALLGQDNSPLPWRADLVHAHDWQTALAAAFLHYEGGAASLVTIHNIAFQGCFPKSLAADLGLPDHAWRFDGVEYHGQLSFLKAGLQLADRISTVSPTYAREIQGEAFGYGLAPLLRHRAEALSGILNGIDTALWNPARDPALAFSFNAGRLGAKRGNRTVLQESLGLAVCDDRPILGVISRLTHQKGLDLLLTLGEGLAHLPAQLVVLGSGERELEAGFTALAAAHPGQIAVTIGFDEALAHRIEAGADAFLMPSRFEPCGLNQMYSLAYGTPPVVRATGGLADTVVDLNPESLAAGQANGFVLQDATPHALWLALERVVAAWRERRTWHRLQQNGMRRDWSWKPAARAYQQLYREACGRR
;
A
#
# COMPACT_ATOMS: atom_id res chain seq x y z
N ALA A 1 26.88 9.48 17.35
CA ALA A 1 27.35 10.35 16.25
C ALA A 1 27.55 11.75 16.78
N PRO A 2 28.64 12.45 16.43
CA PRO A 2 29.06 13.69 17.09
C PRO A 2 28.10 14.87 16.90
N ALA A 3 27.28 14.87 15.83
CA ALA A 3 26.37 15.98 15.52
C ALA A 3 24.89 15.71 15.86
N LEU A 4 24.56 14.54 16.41
CA LEU A 4 23.18 14.21 16.78
C LEU A 4 22.88 14.61 18.24
N PRO A 5 21.67 15.14 18.51
CA PRO A 5 21.28 15.51 19.87
C PRO A 5 21.16 14.28 20.77
N PRO A 6 21.32 14.43 22.10
CA PRO A 6 20.98 13.39 23.06
C PRO A 6 19.53 12.94 22.90
N CYS A 7 19.30 11.63 23.01
CA CYS A 7 17.97 11.03 22.92
C CYS A 7 17.81 9.95 23.99
N ARG A 8 16.57 9.53 24.22
CA ARG A 8 16.20 8.46 25.15
C ARG A 8 15.52 7.34 24.38
N LEU A 9 15.66 6.12 24.89
CA LEU A 9 14.90 4.97 24.42
C LEU A 9 13.87 4.63 25.50
N LEU A 10 12.60 4.75 25.16
CA LEU A 10 11.49 4.43 26.06
C LEU A 10 10.96 3.04 25.73
N GLY A 11 10.68 2.24 26.77
CA GLY A 11 10.04 0.94 26.62
C GLY A 11 8.54 1.02 26.82
N ALA A 12 7.78 0.30 25.99
CA ALA A 12 6.35 0.08 26.14
C ALA A 12 5.99 -1.35 25.72
N ASP A 13 4.75 -1.76 25.98
CA ASP A 13 4.18 -3.00 25.45
C ASP A 13 2.91 -2.66 24.66
N SER A 14 2.73 -3.33 23.53
CA SER A 14 1.46 -3.30 22.80
C SER A 14 1.11 -4.69 22.33
N SER A 15 0.00 -5.24 22.85
CA SER A 15 -0.50 -6.57 22.49
C SER A 15 0.54 -7.68 22.68
N GLY A 16 1.40 -7.58 23.70
CA GLY A 16 2.46 -8.55 23.97
C GLY A 16 3.70 -8.41 23.09
N LEU A 17 3.80 -7.32 22.31
CA LEU A 17 5.01 -6.97 21.58
C LEU A 17 5.77 -5.85 22.33
N PRO A 18 7.08 -6.04 22.58
CA PRO A 18 7.91 -4.99 23.15
C PRO A 18 8.05 -3.86 22.13
N LEU A 19 7.68 -2.65 22.55
CA LEU A 19 7.84 -1.43 21.78
C LEU A 19 9.01 -0.62 22.36
N LEU A 20 9.91 -0.19 21.48
CA LEU A 20 10.98 0.73 21.81
C LEU A 20 10.74 2.03 21.04
N LEU A 21 10.54 3.12 21.78
CA LEU A 21 10.25 4.44 21.23
C LEU A 21 11.50 5.31 21.35
N LEU A 22 11.96 5.83 20.21
CA LEU A 22 13.01 6.84 20.19
C LEU A 22 12.41 8.19 20.61
N ASP A 23 12.79 8.66 21.78
CA ASP A 23 12.39 9.96 22.30
C ASP A 23 13.53 10.97 22.14
N CYS A 24 13.30 11.93 21.26
CA CYS A 24 14.22 13.04 21.02
C CYS A 24 13.42 14.33 20.80
N PRO A 25 12.98 15.00 21.86
CA PRO A 25 12.09 16.17 21.77
C PRO A 25 12.60 17.27 20.81
N PRO A 26 13.91 17.62 20.76
CA PRO A 26 14.41 18.62 19.81
C PRO A 26 14.14 18.30 18.33
N LEU A 27 13.93 17.02 18.00
CA LEU A 27 13.72 16.53 16.63
C LEU A 27 12.27 16.13 16.34
N PHE A 28 11.49 15.75 17.35
CA PHE A 28 10.16 15.15 17.15
C PHE A 28 9.02 15.86 17.89
N ASP A 29 9.28 16.60 18.97
CA ASP A 29 8.23 17.29 19.75
C ASP A 29 7.96 18.68 19.17
N ARG A 30 7.25 18.70 18.04
CA ARG A 30 6.97 19.92 17.27
C ARG A 30 5.69 19.80 16.43
N PRO A 31 5.00 20.92 16.12
CA PRO A 31 3.77 20.89 15.36
C PRO A 31 3.99 20.48 13.90
N GLY A 32 3.06 19.71 13.34
CA GLY A 32 3.17 19.15 11.98
C GLY A 32 2.90 17.66 12.00
N ASN A 33 3.40 16.94 10.99
CA ASN A 33 3.38 15.48 10.94
C ASN A 33 4.83 14.92 10.93
N PRO A 34 5.02 13.59 10.95
CA PRO A 34 6.35 12.99 10.97
C PRO A 34 7.28 13.41 9.82
N TYR A 35 6.77 13.94 8.70
CA TYR A 35 7.52 14.27 7.49
C TYR A 35 7.46 15.76 7.12
N LEU A 36 6.32 16.41 7.39
CA LEU A 36 6.01 17.78 6.98
C LEU A 36 5.80 18.70 8.18
N ASP A 37 6.21 19.95 8.03
CA ASP A 37 5.92 21.04 8.97
C ASP A 37 4.45 21.46 8.94
N ALA A 38 4.10 22.43 9.78
CA ALA A 38 2.73 22.96 9.86
C ALA A 38 2.28 23.67 8.56
N GLN A 39 3.20 23.99 7.65
CA GLN A 39 2.95 24.59 6.35
C GLN A 39 2.88 23.54 5.23
N GLY A 40 3.10 22.25 5.54
CA GLY A 40 3.09 21.16 4.58
C GLY A 40 4.39 21.00 3.79
N GLN A 41 5.48 21.63 4.23
CA GLN A 41 6.80 21.49 3.61
C GLN A 41 7.61 20.40 4.32
N ASP A 42 8.48 19.69 3.59
CA ASP A 42 9.40 18.74 4.21
C ASP A 42 10.24 19.44 5.28
N TRP A 43 10.36 18.80 6.44
CA TRP A 43 11.27 19.30 7.45
C TRP A 43 12.72 19.28 6.92
N GLY A 44 13.39 20.44 6.97
CA GLY A 44 14.77 20.58 6.47
C GLY A 44 15.79 19.67 7.17
N ASP A 45 15.48 19.20 8.38
CA ASP A 45 16.29 18.28 9.18
C ASP A 45 15.81 16.82 9.11
N ASN A 46 14.94 16.44 8.16
CA ASN A 46 14.47 15.06 8.00
C ASN A 46 15.62 14.04 7.93
N GLY A 47 16.73 14.40 7.27
CA GLY A 47 17.92 13.55 7.23
C GLY A 47 18.53 13.29 8.62
N GLN A 48 18.53 14.28 9.51
CA GLN A 48 19.01 14.10 10.90
C GLN A 48 18.04 13.24 11.71
N ARG A 49 16.73 13.47 11.56
CA ARG A 49 15.67 12.75 12.28
C ARG A 49 15.67 11.26 12.00
N PHE A 50 15.60 10.92 10.72
CA PHE A 50 15.57 9.53 10.27
C PHE A 50 16.97 8.90 10.27
N GLY A 51 18.03 9.71 10.19
CA GLY A 51 19.40 9.27 10.42
C GLY A 51 19.63 8.86 11.87
N LEU A 52 19.11 9.60 12.85
CA LEU A 52 19.12 9.23 14.26
C LEU A 52 18.32 7.94 14.50
N LEU A 53 17.11 7.84 13.94
CA LEU A 53 16.30 6.62 14.05
C LEU A 53 17.04 5.40 13.50
N SER A 54 17.64 5.53 12.31
CA SER A 54 18.44 4.48 11.68
C SER A 54 19.67 4.10 12.51
N ARG A 55 20.36 5.10 13.09
CA ARG A 55 21.53 4.89 13.95
C ARG A 55 21.18 4.13 15.21
N VAL A 56 20.08 4.51 15.87
CA VAL A 56 19.59 3.82 17.07
C VAL A 56 19.14 2.41 16.74
N ALA A 57 18.42 2.20 15.62
CA ALA A 57 18.03 0.86 15.18
C ALA A 57 19.24 -0.06 14.94
N ALA A 58 20.30 0.44 14.30
CA ALA A 58 21.55 -0.29 14.11
C ALA A 58 22.24 -0.60 15.45
N LEU A 59 22.29 0.37 16.38
CA LEU A 59 22.89 0.21 17.71
C LEU A 59 22.26 -0.95 18.49
N LEU A 60 20.95 -1.16 18.37
CA LEU A 60 20.25 -2.29 19.02
C LEU A 60 20.64 -3.66 18.46
N GLY A 61 21.25 -3.71 17.28
CA GLY A 61 21.82 -4.89 16.66
C GLY A 61 23.33 -5.05 16.87
N GLN A 62 24.00 -4.15 17.58
CA GLN A 62 25.46 -4.12 17.74
C GLN A 62 25.91 -4.58 19.13
N ASP A 63 27.19 -4.92 19.27
CA ASP A 63 27.79 -5.38 20.54
C ASP A 63 27.73 -4.31 21.65
N ASN A 64 27.71 -3.04 21.27
CA ASN A 64 27.60 -1.89 22.16
C ASN A 64 26.14 -1.44 22.41
N SER A 65 25.16 -2.29 22.12
CA SER A 65 23.75 -2.03 22.46
C SER A 65 23.59 -1.63 23.93
N PRO A 66 22.81 -0.60 24.26
CA PRO A 66 22.55 -0.20 25.65
C PRO A 66 21.55 -1.13 26.37
N LEU A 67 21.01 -2.14 25.68
CA LEU A 67 20.01 -3.06 26.21
C LEU A 67 20.64 -4.42 26.57
N PRO A 68 20.05 -5.17 27.52
CA PRO A 68 20.53 -6.51 27.90
C PRO A 68 20.29 -7.56 26.80
N TRP A 69 19.51 -7.22 25.77
CA TRP A 69 19.29 -8.04 24.59
C TRP A 69 19.82 -7.31 23.35
N ARG A 70 20.11 -8.09 22.32
CA ARG A 70 20.56 -7.59 21.01
C ARG A 70 19.72 -8.23 19.93
N ALA A 71 19.37 -7.46 18.91
CA ALA A 71 18.68 -7.99 17.75
C ALA A 71 19.60 -8.91 16.94
N ASP A 72 19.10 -10.07 16.53
CA ASP A 72 19.77 -10.92 15.54
C ASP A 72 19.61 -10.36 14.12
N LEU A 73 18.51 -9.61 13.89
CA LEU A 73 18.18 -8.99 12.62
C LEU A 73 17.49 -7.63 12.83
N VAL A 74 17.86 -6.66 12.01
CA VAL A 74 17.18 -5.36 11.89
C VAL A 74 16.43 -5.30 10.56
N HIS A 75 15.11 -5.28 10.63
CA HIS A 75 14.23 -5.11 9.46
C HIS A 75 13.86 -3.62 9.34
N ALA A 76 14.52 -2.94 8.42
CA ALA A 76 14.25 -1.56 8.07
C ALA A 76 13.17 -1.45 6.99
N HIS A 77 12.35 -0.41 7.11
CA HIS A 77 11.26 -0.09 6.18
C HIS A 77 11.50 1.30 5.57
N ASP A 78 11.54 1.33 4.24
CA ASP A 78 11.74 2.51 3.40
C ASP A 78 12.97 3.36 3.76
N TRP A 79 13.10 4.54 3.14
CA TRP A 79 14.24 5.42 3.33
C TRP A 79 14.43 5.87 4.79
N GLN A 80 13.34 5.92 5.57
CA GLN A 80 13.32 6.40 6.96
C GLN A 80 14.23 5.58 7.88
N THR A 81 14.41 4.30 7.59
CA THR A 81 15.22 3.39 8.42
C THR A 81 16.28 2.61 7.63
N ALA A 82 16.27 2.70 6.30
CA ALA A 82 17.19 1.97 5.43
C ALA A 82 18.67 2.22 5.73
N LEU A 83 19.04 3.39 6.27
CA LEU A 83 20.42 3.68 6.63
C LEU A 83 20.94 2.79 7.76
N ALA A 84 20.06 2.16 8.55
CA ALA A 84 20.45 1.20 9.58
C ALA A 84 21.26 0.04 9.00
N ALA A 85 20.91 -0.44 7.80
CA ALA A 85 21.65 -1.49 7.12
C ALA A 85 23.08 -1.05 6.74
N ALA A 86 23.26 0.22 6.37
CA ALA A 86 24.59 0.76 6.09
C ALA A 86 25.47 0.79 7.36
N PHE A 87 24.92 1.23 8.50
CA PHE A 87 25.66 1.20 9.76
C PHE A 87 26.05 -0.22 10.18
N LEU A 88 25.12 -1.19 10.10
CA LEU A 88 25.39 -2.60 10.41
C LEU A 88 26.42 -3.24 9.46
N HIS A 89 26.47 -2.79 8.21
CA HIS A 89 27.46 -3.25 7.24
C HIS A 89 28.87 -2.76 7.60
N TYR A 90 29.04 -1.46 7.88
CA TYR A 90 30.35 -0.87 8.13
C TYR A 90 30.89 -1.10 9.54
N GLU A 91 30.01 -1.21 10.54
CA GLU A 91 30.40 -1.30 11.95
C GLU A 91 30.20 -2.70 12.53
N GLY A 92 29.63 -3.63 11.74
CA GLY A 92 29.24 -4.95 12.21
C GLY A 92 27.93 -4.93 13.02
N GLY A 93 27.47 -6.12 13.41
CA GLY A 93 26.24 -6.32 14.19
C GLY A 93 25.29 -7.35 13.56
N ALA A 94 24.00 -7.15 13.81
CA ALA A 94 22.88 -7.92 13.31
C ALA A 94 22.84 -8.05 11.77
N ALA A 95 22.16 -9.08 11.27
CA ALA A 95 21.74 -9.13 9.88
C ALA A 95 20.75 -8.00 9.59
N SER A 96 20.58 -7.64 8.32
CA SER A 96 19.70 -6.55 7.91
C SER A 96 18.80 -6.94 6.74
N LEU A 97 17.55 -6.48 6.81
CA LEU A 97 16.57 -6.56 5.74
C LEU A 97 16.03 -5.16 5.49
N VAL A 98 15.89 -4.76 4.22
CA VAL A 98 15.23 -3.50 3.84
C VAL A 98 13.98 -3.80 3.02
N THR A 99 12.80 -3.37 3.49
CA THR A 99 11.56 -3.41 2.72
C THR A 99 11.29 -2.09 2.00
N ILE A 100 11.00 -2.15 0.70
CA ILE A 100 10.52 -1.04 -0.12
C ILE A 100 8.99 -1.12 -0.20
N HIS A 101 8.28 -0.13 0.34
CA HIS A 101 6.84 0.03 0.09
C HIS A 101 6.56 1.01 -1.05
N ASN A 102 7.43 2.00 -1.24
CA ASN A 102 7.32 2.92 -2.37
C ASN A 102 8.71 3.46 -2.77
N ILE A 103 9.22 2.97 -3.90
CA ILE A 103 10.56 3.30 -4.39
C ILE A 103 10.73 4.77 -4.83
N ALA A 104 9.64 5.51 -5.01
CA ALA A 104 9.71 6.93 -5.41
C ALA A 104 10.35 7.80 -4.32
N PHE A 105 10.26 7.41 -3.04
CA PHE A 105 10.80 8.17 -1.91
C PHE A 105 12.13 7.58 -1.45
N GLN A 106 13.23 8.25 -1.80
CA GLN A 106 14.58 7.69 -1.62
C GLN A 106 15.35 8.28 -0.43
N GLY A 107 14.89 9.40 0.13
CA GLY A 107 15.57 10.11 1.22
C GLY A 107 16.96 10.60 0.80
N CYS A 108 17.02 11.52 -0.18
CA CYS A 108 18.26 12.10 -0.69
C CYS A 108 18.61 13.38 0.08
N PHE A 109 19.82 13.42 0.66
CA PHE A 109 20.30 14.50 1.51
C PHE A 109 21.69 15.00 1.09
N PRO A 110 22.11 16.20 1.55
CA PRO A 110 23.45 16.71 1.28
C PRO A 110 24.57 15.79 1.80
N LYS A 111 25.71 15.76 1.09
CA LYS A 111 26.90 14.98 1.47
C LYS A 111 27.38 15.22 2.91
N SER A 112 27.31 16.46 3.39
CA SER A 112 27.77 16.83 4.74
C SER A 112 27.13 15.99 5.85
N LEU A 113 25.87 15.57 5.64
CA LEU A 113 25.13 14.78 6.59
C LEU A 113 25.77 13.40 6.84
N ALA A 114 26.51 12.83 5.88
CA ALA A 114 27.14 11.53 6.07
C ALA A 114 28.12 11.54 7.24
N ALA A 115 28.96 12.59 7.33
CA ALA A 115 29.90 12.78 8.43
C ALA A 115 29.18 13.09 9.75
N ASP A 116 28.15 13.95 9.71
CA ASP A 116 27.34 14.30 10.88
C ASP A 116 26.69 13.08 11.54
N LEU A 117 26.23 12.14 10.70
CA LEU A 117 25.66 10.86 11.13
C LEU A 117 26.71 9.84 11.55
N GLY A 118 27.99 10.09 11.31
CA GLY A 118 29.11 9.22 11.68
C GLY A 118 29.34 8.04 10.74
N LEU A 119 28.98 8.16 9.46
CA LEU A 119 29.41 7.19 8.44
C LEU A 119 30.93 7.33 8.22
N PRO A 120 31.67 6.23 8.00
CA PRO A 120 33.09 6.32 7.73
C PRO A 120 33.36 6.91 6.33
N ASP A 121 34.47 7.61 6.14
CA ASP A 121 34.79 8.28 4.86
C ASP A 121 34.77 7.34 3.65
N HIS A 122 35.19 6.09 3.84
CA HIS A 122 35.20 5.08 2.77
C HIS A 122 33.80 4.60 2.37
N ALA A 123 32.74 4.96 3.11
CA ALA A 123 31.36 4.69 2.72
C ALA A 123 30.89 5.57 1.55
N TRP A 124 31.53 6.73 1.34
CA TRP A 124 31.17 7.68 0.28
C TRP A 124 31.64 7.21 -1.10
N ARG A 125 30.95 6.21 -1.64
CA ARG A 125 31.23 5.60 -2.94
C ARG A 125 29.94 5.24 -3.66
N PHE A 126 30.02 5.07 -4.98
CA PHE A 126 28.90 4.63 -5.80
C PHE A 126 28.39 3.24 -5.42
N ASP A 127 29.26 2.34 -4.97
CA ASP A 127 28.93 1.02 -4.40
C ASP A 127 28.65 1.07 -2.88
N GLY A 128 28.64 2.26 -2.29
CA GLY A 128 28.32 2.54 -0.89
C GLY A 128 27.07 3.42 -0.74
N VAL A 129 27.19 4.56 -0.07
CA VAL A 129 26.03 5.42 0.28
C VAL A 129 25.74 6.56 -0.70
N GLU A 130 26.66 6.84 -1.63
CA GLU A 130 26.57 7.98 -2.55
C GLU A 130 25.58 7.70 -3.69
N TYR A 131 24.80 8.72 -4.06
CA TYR A 131 23.85 8.69 -5.16
C TYR A 131 23.75 10.08 -5.81
N HIS A 132 24.32 10.25 -7.00
CA HIS A 132 24.32 11.51 -7.77
C HIS A 132 24.80 12.75 -6.98
N GLY A 133 25.86 12.60 -6.20
CA GLY A 133 26.44 13.63 -5.33
C GLY A 133 25.69 13.82 -4.00
N GLN A 134 24.64 13.05 -3.75
CA GLN A 134 23.82 13.09 -2.54
C GLN A 134 23.97 11.81 -1.71
N LEU A 135 23.55 11.88 -0.45
CA LEU A 135 23.38 10.74 0.43
C LEU A 135 21.95 10.22 0.29
N SER A 136 21.74 9.05 -0.30
CA SER A 136 20.41 8.44 -0.41
C SER A 136 20.27 7.31 0.60
N PHE A 137 19.38 7.47 1.58
CA PHE A 137 19.20 6.48 2.64
C PHE A 137 18.65 5.17 2.10
N LEU A 138 17.65 5.23 1.22
CA LEU A 138 17.09 4.03 0.60
C LEU A 138 18.15 3.32 -0.23
N LYS A 139 18.85 4.06 -1.11
CA LYS A 139 19.90 3.48 -1.96
C LYS A 139 20.99 2.82 -1.11
N ALA A 140 21.45 3.48 -0.05
CA ALA A 140 22.46 2.93 0.86
C ALA A 140 22.00 1.62 1.49
N GLY A 141 20.76 1.58 2.01
CA GLY A 141 20.21 0.36 2.59
C GLY A 141 20.06 -0.76 1.56
N LEU A 142 19.54 -0.48 0.37
CA LEU A 142 19.42 -1.47 -0.71
C LEU A 142 20.77 -1.98 -1.20
N GLN A 143 21.79 -1.11 -1.23
CA GLN A 143 23.14 -1.46 -1.64
C GLN A 143 23.83 -2.38 -0.64
N LEU A 144 23.55 -2.24 0.65
CA LEU A 144 24.37 -2.82 1.73
C LEU A 144 23.64 -3.87 2.59
N ALA A 145 22.31 -3.94 2.54
CA ALA A 145 21.55 -4.91 3.33
C ALA A 145 21.80 -6.35 2.91
N ASP A 146 21.65 -7.31 3.84
CA ASP A 146 21.81 -8.73 3.58
C ASP A 146 20.68 -9.26 2.67
N ARG A 147 19.46 -8.75 2.87
CA ARG A 147 18.27 -9.03 2.04
C ARG A 147 17.46 -7.76 1.75
N ILE A 148 16.66 -7.82 0.70
CA ILE A 148 15.74 -6.78 0.28
C ILE A 148 14.37 -7.42 0.10
N SER A 149 13.32 -6.76 0.58
CA SER A 149 11.95 -7.12 0.24
C SER A 149 11.15 -5.98 -0.34
N THR A 150 10.03 -6.31 -0.97
CA THR A 150 9.01 -5.35 -1.35
C THR A 150 7.63 -6.00 -1.28
N VAL A 151 6.58 -5.20 -1.37
CA VAL A 151 5.20 -5.56 -0.98
C VAL A 151 4.44 -6.45 -1.97
N SER A 152 5.08 -6.93 -3.04
CA SER A 152 4.46 -7.85 -4.00
C SER A 152 5.50 -8.52 -4.92
N PRO A 153 5.29 -9.79 -5.33
CA PRO A 153 6.12 -10.45 -6.35
C PRO A 153 6.15 -9.73 -7.70
N THR A 154 5.02 -9.21 -8.17
CA THR A 154 4.96 -8.46 -9.42
C THR A 154 5.68 -7.14 -9.29
N TYR A 155 5.48 -6.41 -8.20
CA TYR A 155 6.15 -5.14 -7.95
C TYR A 155 7.67 -5.31 -7.87
N ALA A 156 8.15 -6.40 -7.24
CA ALA A 156 9.58 -6.76 -7.22
C ALA A 156 10.19 -6.90 -8.62
N ARG A 157 9.42 -7.38 -9.60
CA ARG A 157 9.85 -7.45 -11.01
C ARG A 157 9.76 -6.09 -11.69
N GLU A 158 8.68 -5.35 -11.46
CA GLU A 158 8.44 -4.04 -12.10
C GLU A 158 9.52 -3.01 -11.74
N ILE A 159 9.92 -2.90 -10.46
CA ILE A 159 10.92 -1.92 -10.00
C ILE A 159 12.34 -2.19 -10.52
N GLN A 160 12.58 -3.35 -11.12
CA GLN A 160 13.83 -3.65 -11.81
C GLN A 160 13.85 -3.08 -13.25
N GLY A 161 12.71 -2.60 -13.76
CA GLY A 161 12.59 -1.86 -15.02
C GLY A 161 12.68 -0.35 -14.80
N GLU A 162 13.24 0.37 -15.78
CA GLU A 162 13.47 1.82 -15.66
C GLU A 162 12.17 2.62 -15.45
N ALA A 163 11.06 2.17 -16.04
CA ALA A 163 9.76 2.85 -15.93
C ALA A 163 9.23 2.95 -14.49
N PHE A 164 9.58 2.00 -13.62
CA PHE A 164 9.06 1.91 -12.25
C PHE A 164 10.16 1.88 -11.18
N GLY A 165 11.43 1.83 -11.58
CA GLY A 165 12.56 1.75 -10.66
C GLY A 165 13.06 3.09 -10.13
N TYR A 166 12.55 4.21 -10.65
CA TYR A 166 12.91 5.57 -10.21
C TYR A 166 14.44 5.80 -10.12
N GLY A 167 15.19 5.29 -11.10
CA GLY A 167 16.66 5.41 -11.13
C GLY A 167 17.43 4.40 -10.26
N LEU A 168 16.74 3.55 -9.48
CA LEU A 168 17.32 2.46 -8.70
C LEU A 168 17.20 1.09 -9.39
N ALA A 169 16.57 1.03 -10.57
CA ALA A 169 16.42 -0.20 -11.35
C ALA A 169 17.76 -0.94 -11.60
N PRO A 170 18.87 -0.27 -12.01
CA PRO A 170 20.15 -0.96 -12.17
C PRO A 170 20.67 -1.61 -10.88
N LEU A 171 20.51 -0.94 -9.74
CA LEU A 171 20.90 -1.47 -8.44
C LEU A 171 20.07 -2.70 -8.08
N LEU A 172 18.76 -2.63 -8.28
CA LEU A 172 17.86 -3.75 -7.96
C LEU A 172 18.09 -4.96 -8.86
N ARG A 173 18.43 -4.75 -10.14
CA ARG A 173 18.88 -5.84 -11.02
C ARG A 173 20.19 -6.47 -10.54
N HIS A 174 21.16 -5.64 -10.15
CA HIS A 174 22.41 -6.13 -9.57
C HIS A 174 22.18 -6.93 -8.27
N ARG A 175 21.18 -6.52 -7.48
CA ARG A 175 20.78 -7.16 -6.22
C ARG A 175 19.60 -8.12 -6.37
N ALA A 176 19.29 -8.60 -7.58
CA ALA A 176 18.07 -9.38 -7.85
C ALA A 176 17.97 -10.65 -7.00
N GLU A 177 19.09 -11.33 -6.72
CA GLU A 177 19.13 -12.53 -5.87
C GLU A 177 18.83 -12.24 -4.39
N ALA A 178 18.98 -10.99 -3.95
CA ALA A 178 18.66 -10.57 -2.60
C ALA A 178 17.24 -10.00 -2.48
N LEU A 179 16.58 -9.69 -3.60
CA LEU A 179 15.27 -9.05 -3.67
C LEU A 179 14.14 -10.08 -3.66
N SER A 180 13.16 -9.89 -2.78
CA SER A 180 11.99 -10.77 -2.66
C SER A 180 10.69 -9.96 -2.58
N GLY A 181 9.71 -10.31 -3.40
CA GLY A 181 8.36 -9.75 -3.29
C GLY A 181 7.51 -10.58 -2.34
N ILE A 182 7.01 -9.96 -1.27
CA ILE A 182 6.12 -10.58 -0.29
C ILE A 182 4.81 -9.81 -0.29
N LEU A 183 3.75 -10.47 -0.72
CA LEU A 183 2.42 -9.86 -0.76
C LEU A 183 1.92 -9.54 0.65
N ASN A 184 1.36 -8.35 0.83
CA ASN A 184 0.79 -7.93 2.12
C ASN A 184 -0.43 -8.78 2.51
N GLY A 185 -0.77 -8.70 3.81
CA GLY A 185 -2.07 -9.15 4.32
C GLY A 185 -2.91 -7.98 4.84
N ILE A 186 -4.11 -8.30 5.32
CA ILE A 186 -5.02 -7.38 5.98
C ILE A 186 -5.31 -7.83 7.41
N ASP A 187 -5.77 -6.90 8.25
CA ASP A 187 -6.37 -7.24 9.54
C ASP A 187 -7.79 -7.76 9.32
N THR A 188 -7.96 -9.08 9.44
CA THR A 188 -9.24 -9.76 9.25
C THR A 188 -10.14 -9.74 10.48
N ALA A 189 -9.72 -9.10 11.57
CA ALA A 189 -10.61 -8.76 12.68
C ALA A 189 -11.30 -7.42 12.39
N LEU A 190 -10.57 -6.44 11.85
CA LEU A 190 -11.10 -5.14 11.45
C LEU A 190 -11.94 -5.24 10.16
N TRP A 191 -11.39 -5.89 9.12
CA TRP A 191 -12.04 -6.04 7.82
C TRP A 191 -12.76 -7.38 7.73
N ASN A 192 -13.94 -7.45 8.35
CA ASN A 192 -14.72 -8.67 8.46
C ASN A 192 -16.23 -8.42 8.35
N PRO A 193 -16.89 -8.74 7.23
CA PRO A 193 -18.32 -8.47 7.06
C PRO A 193 -19.22 -9.22 8.05
N ALA A 194 -18.70 -10.23 8.77
CA ALA A 194 -19.47 -10.94 9.79
C ALA A 194 -19.49 -10.24 11.16
N ARG A 195 -18.59 -9.28 11.39
CA ARG A 195 -18.38 -8.63 12.70
C ARG A 195 -18.15 -7.12 12.62
N ASP A 196 -18.10 -6.57 11.42
CA ASP A 196 -17.86 -5.16 11.18
C ASP A 196 -19.02 -4.31 11.71
N PRO A 197 -18.78 -3.45 12.72
CA PRO A 197 -19.81 -2.65 13.36
C PRO A 197 -20.35 -1.52 12.47
N ALA A 198 -19.67 -1.18 11.37
CA ALA A 198 -20.13 -0.17 10.43
C ALA A 198 -21.27 -0.68 9.52
N LEU A 199 -21.52 -2.00 9.51
CA LEU A 199 -22.50 -2.63 8.63
C LEU A 199 -23.87 -2.78 9.29
N ALA A 200 -24.92 -2.44 8.55
CA ALA A 200 -26.30 -2.67 9.00
C ALA A 200 -26.65 -4.17 9.02
N PHE A 201 -26.08 -4.95 8.10
CA PHE A 201 -26.33 -6.39 7.98
C PHE A 201 -25.01 -7.16 7.92
N SER A 202 -24.73 -7.95 8.94
CA SER A 202 -23.57 -8.85 8.95
C SER A 202 -23.74 -9.99 7.94
N PHE A 203 -22.67 -10.36 7.23
CA PHE A 203 -22.69 -11.46 6.27
C PHE A 203 -21.34 -12.18 6.17
N ASN A 204 -21.31 -13.30 5.44
CA ASN A 204 -20.09 -14.04 5.12
C ASN A 204 -20.25 -14.79 3.79
N ALA A 205 -19.22 -15.51 3.36
CA ALA A 205 -19.21 -16.25 2.08
C ALA A 205 -20.35 -17.30 1.94
N GLY A 206 -20.92 -17.77 3.06
CA GLY A 206 -22.06 -18.69 3.08
C GLY A 206 -23.43 -18.01 3.18
N ARG A 207 -23.47 -16.71 3.48
CA ARG A 207 -24.71 -15.90 3.64
C ARG A 207 -24.66 -14.61 2.82
N LEU A 208 -24.11 -14.67 1.61
CA LEU A 208 -23.92 -13.51 0.71
C LEU A 208 -25.22 -12.74 0.41
N GLY A 209 -26.38 -13.38 0.44
CA GLY A 209 -27.67 -12.71 0.22
C GLY A 209 -27.93 -11.53 1.17
N ALA A 210 -27.36 -11.55 2.38
CA ALA A 210 -27.49 -10.45 3.34
C ALA A 210 -26.75 -9.16 2.89
N LYS A 211 -25.78 -9.26 1.97
CA LYS A 211 -25.08 -8.11 1.38
C LYS A 211 -26.04 -7.14 0.69
N ARG A 212 -27.17 -7.64 0.15
CA ARG A 212 -28.22 -6.82 -0.50
C ARG A 212 -28.81 -5.76 0.44
N GLY A 213 -28.91 -6.07 1.74
CA GLY A 213 -29.38 -5.09 2.73
C GLY A 213 -28.40 -3.91 2.88
N ASN A 214 -27.09 -4.19 2.93
CA ASN A 214 -26.07 -3.13 2.98
C ASN A 214 -26.07 -2.29 1.70
N ARG A 215 -26.34 -2.92 0.54
CA ARG A 215 -26.49 -2.22 -0.74
C ARG A 215 -27.63 -1.20 -0.71
N THR A 216 -28.80 -1.59 -0.22
CA THR A 216 -29.96 -0.66 -0.06
C THR A 216 -29.64 0.48 0.92
N VAL A 217 -29.06 0.17 2.08
CA VAL A 217 -28.66 1.19 3.07
C VAL A 217 -27.65 2.17 2.48
N LEU A 218 -26.68 1.69 1.70
CA LEU A 218 -25.70 2.55 1.03
C LEU A 218 -26.41 3.51 0.04
N GLN A 219 -27.34 3.00 -0.77
CA GLN A 219 -28.11 3.82 -1.71
C GLN A 219 -28.88 4.93 -0.98
N GLU A 220 -29.64 4.57 0.06
CA GLU A 220 -30.43 5.51 0.86
C GLU A 220 -29.54 6.58 1.50
N SER A 221 -28.44 6.18 2.13
CA SER A 221 -27.54 7.09 2.84
C SER A 221 -26.83 8.11 1.95
N LEU A 222 -26.65 7.78 0.67
CA LEU A 222 -25.95 8.63 -0.31
C LEU A 222 -26.90 9.33 -1.30
N GLY A 223 -28.22 9.21 -1.11
CA GLY A 223 -29.21 9.80 -2.00
C GLY A 223 -29.21 9.19 -3.41
N LEU A 224 -28.73 7.97 -3.56
CA LEU A 224 -28.85 7.20 -4.80
C LEU A 224 -30.28 6.66 -4.95
N ALA A 225 -30.71 6.44 -6.18
CA ALA A 225 -31.95 5.75 -6.47
C ALA A 225 -31.88 4.33 -5.89
N VAL A 226 -32.87 3.96 -5.08
CA VAL A 226 -32.96 2.62 -4.50
C VAL A 226 -33.49 1.66 -5.57
N CYS A 227 -32.58 0.98 -6.26
CA CYS A 227 -32.89 0.03 -7.33
C CYS A 227 -31.99 -1.21 -7.24
N ASP A 228 -32.44 -2.37 -7.73
CA ASP A 228 -31.66 -3.64 -7.72
C ASP A 228 -31.50 -4.25 -9.12
N ASP A 229 -31.63 -3.40 -10.15
CA ASP A 229 -31.54 -3.75 -11.58
C ASP A 229 -30.15 -3.46 -12.19
N ARG A 230 -29.25 -2.81 -11.42
CA ARG A 230 -27.91 -2.38 -11.85
C ARG A 230 -26.87 -2.50 -10.72
N PRO A 231 -25.58 -2.73 -11.03
CA PRO A 231 -24.53 -2.77 -10.02
C PRO A 231 -24.21 -1.37 -9.46
N ILE A 232 -23.71 -1.33 -8.23
CA ILE A 232 -23.01 -0.18 -7.65
C ILE A 232 -21.50 -0.37 -7.84
N LEU A 233 -20.85 0.60 -8.47
CA LEU A 233 -19.40 0.70 -8.59
C LEU A 233 -18.87 1.58 -7.46
N GLY A 234 -17.99 1.05 -6.62
CA GLY A 234 -17.38 1.76 -5.50
C GLY A 234 -15.95 2.20 -5.80
N VAL A 235 -15.58 3.39 -5.34
CA VAL A 235 -14.22 3.92 -5.34
C VAL A 235 -13.90 4.45 -3.95
N ILE A 236 -12.82 3.95 -3.35
CA ILE A 236 -12.20 4.55 -2.16
C ILE A 236 -10.73 4.78 -2.50
N SER A 237 -10.31 6.02 -2.71
CA SER A 237 -8.94 6.31 -3.15
C SER A 237 -8.54 7.75 -2.90
N ARG A 238 -7.23 8.02 -2.86
CA ARG A 238 -6.73 9.36 -3.21
C ARG A 238 -7.13 9.68 -4.65
N LEU A 239 -7.63 10.88 -4.90
CA LEU A 239 -8.04 11.32 -6.22
C LEU A 239 -6.82 11.92 -6.93
N THR A 240 -6.02 11.06 -7.57
CA THR A 240 -4.78 11.46 -8.25
C THR A 240 -4.62 10.75 -9.60
N HIS A 241 -3.81 11.32 -10.49
CA HIS A 241 -3.43 10.65 -11.75
C HIS A 241 -2.73 9.30 -11.51
N GLN A 242 -1.94 9.15 -10.44
CA GLN A 242 -1.30 7.87 -10.10
C GLN A 242 -2.34 6.75 -9.94
N LYS A 243 -3.49 7.07 -9.32
CA LYS A 243 -4.57 6.13 -9.02
C LYS A 243 -5.54 5.92 -10.20
N GLY A 244 -5.33 6.64 -11.31
CA GLY A 244 -6.09 6.47 -12.55
C GLY A 244 -7.50 7.06 -12.49
N LEU A 245 -7.81 7.94 -11.53
CA LEU A 245 -9.15 8.51 -11.39
C LEU A 245 -9.47 9.53 -12.48
N ASP A 246 -8.45 10.12 -13.11
CA ASP A 246 -8.59 10.89 -14.35
C ASP A 246 -9.14 10.04 -15.50
N LEU A 247 -8.81 8.74 -15.57
CA LEU A 247 -9.35 7.82 -16.58
C LEU A 247 -10.85 7.64 -16.40
N LEU A 248 -11.28 7.44 -15.15
CA LEU A 248 -12.69 7.32 -14.79
C LEU A 248 -13.44 8.62 -15.09
N LEU A 249 -12.88 9.76 -14.66
CA LEU A 249 -13.49 11.06 -14.89
C LEU A 249 -13.59 11.43 -16.39
N THR A 250 -12.61 11.00 -17.21
CA THR A 250 -12.63 11.18 -18.67
C THR A 250 -13.82 10.50 -19.34
N LEU A 251 -14.33 9.41 -18.75
CA LEU A 251 -15.56 8.78 -19.25
C LEU A 251 -16.77 9.70 -19.12
N GLY A 252 -16.75 10.65 -18.17
CA GLY A 252 -17.72 11.73 -18.01
C GLY A 252 -19.17 11.24 -18.07
N GLU A 253 -19.96 11.86 -18.96
CA GLU A 253 -21.36 11.49 -19.24
C GLU A 253 -21.55 10.03 -19.68
N GLY A 254 -20.51 9.38 -20.23
CA GLY A 254 -20.55 7.96 -20.55
C GLY A 254 -20.84 7.08 -19.32
N LEU A 255 -20.39 7.48 -18.13
CA LEU A 255 -20.68 6.77 -16.88
C LEU A 255 -22.17 6.79 -16.53
N ALA A 256 -22.88 7.88 -16.86
CA ALA A 256 -24.32 7.97 -16.64
C ALA A 256 -25.11 7.04 -17.59
N HIS A 257 -24.58 6.79 -18.79
CA HIS A 257 -25.17 5.86 -19.76
C HIS A 257 -24.86 4.38 -19.46
N LEU A 258 -23.82 4.11 -18.67
CA LEU A 258 -23.57 2.77 -18.15
C LEU A 258 -24.72 2.40 -17.19
N PRO A 259 -25.36 1.23 -17.33
CA PRO A 259 -26.45 0.83 -16.46
C PRO A 259 -25.87 0.36 -15.11
N ALA A 260 -25.35 1.32 -14.34
CA ALA A 260 -24.67 1.18 -13.06
C ALA A 260 -24.82 2.47 -12.24
N GLN A 261 -24.59 2.39 -10.94
CA GLN A 261 -24.40 3.55 -10.06
C GLN A 261 -22.92 3.69 -9.71
N LEU A 262 -22.47 4.90 -9.36
CA LEU A 262 -21.11 5.17 -8.94
C LEU A 262 -21.09 5.84 -7.57
N VAL A 263 -20.26 5.32 -6.67
CA VAL A 263 -19.96 5.92 -5.38
C VAL A 263 -18.46 6.20 -5.31
N VAL A 264 -18.09 7.44 -5.01
CA VAL A 264 -16.70 7.86 -4.82
C VAL A 264 -16.51 8.44 -3.42
N LEU A 265 -15.55 7.90 -2.68
CA LEU A 265 -15.04 8.47 -1.44
C LEU A 265 -13.54 8.74 -1.61
N GLY A 266 -13.12 9.99 -1.44
CA GLY A 266 -11.71 10.33 -1.56
C GLY A 266 -11.41 11.81 -1.58
N SER A 267 -10.12 12.14 -1.49
CA SER A 267 -9.60 13.49 -1.66
C SER A 267 -8.24 13.45 -2.37
N GLY A 268 -7.81 14.58 -2.94
CA GLY A 268 -6.56 14.67 -3.66
C GLY A 268 -6.43 15.94 -4.50
N GLU A 269 -6.22 15.77 -5.80
CA GLU A 269 -6.01 16.86 -6.73
C GLU A 269 -7.31 17.65 -6.95
N ARG A 270 -7.25 18.99 -6.81
CA ARG A 270 -8.44 19.86 -6.84
C ARG A 270 -9.26 19.73 -8.13
N GLU A 271 -8.60 19.52 -9.26
CA GLU A 271 -9.27 19.36 -10.56
C GLU A 271 -10.09 18.07 -10.62
N LEU A 272 -9.57 16.98 -10.07
CA LEU A 272 -10.29 15.71 -9.96
C LEU A 272 -11.45 15.81 -8.97
N GLU A 273 -11.23 16.43 -7.80
CA GLU A 273 -12.30 16.69 -6.82
C GLU A 273 -13.45 17.50 -7.42
N ALA A 274 -13.13 18.59 -8.11
CA ALA A 274 -14.11 19.44 -8.77
C ALA A 274 -14.85 18.69 -9.88
N GLY A 275 -14.14 17.90 -10.69
CA GLY A 275 -14.73 17.11 -11.76
C GLY A 275 -15.71 16.05 -11.27
N PHE A 276 -15.36 15.25 -10.27
CA PHE A 276 -16.28 14.28 -9.68
C PHE A 276 -17.48 14.95 -9.02
N THR A 277 -17.27 16.07 -8.32
CA THR A 277 -18.36 16.83 -7.69
C THR A 277 -19.34 17.36 -8.74
N ALA A 278 -18.83 17.90 -9.85
CA ALA A 278 -19.66 18.37 -10.96
C ALA A 278 -20.45 17.21 -11.60
N LEU A 279 -19.82 16.05 -11.78
CA LEU A 279 -20.46 14.86 -12.33
C LEU A 279 -21.58 14.34 -11.41
N ALA A 280 -21.38 14.32 -10.09
CA ALA A 280 -22.42 13.96 -9.13
C ALA A 280 -23.60 14.94 -9.15
N ALA A 281 -23.31 16.25 -9.26
CA ALA A 281 -24.35 17.27 -9.35
C ALA A 281 -25.19 17.16 -10.64
N ALA A 282 -24.58 16.73 -11.74
CA ALA A 282 -25.27 16.51 -13.01
C ALA A 282 -26.16 15.25 -13.02
N HIS A 283 -25.82 14.23 -12.21
CA HIS A 283 -26.48 12.91 -12.21
C HIS A 283 -26.96 12.47 -10.82
N PRO A 284 -27.85 13.25 -10.16
CA PRO A 284 -28.36 12.90 -8.85
C PRO A 284 -29.12 11.57 -8.91
N GLY A 285 -28.99 10.75 -7.86
CA GLY A 285 -29.59 9.42 -7.83
C GLY A 285 -28.77 8.32 -8.52
N GLN A 286 -27.75 8.67 -9.32
CA GLN A 286 -26.90 7.69 -10.00
C GLN A 286 -25.44 7.79 -9.56
N ILE A 287 -24.93 9.00 -9.32
CA ILE A 287 -23.54 9.24 -8.95
C ILE A 287 -23.51 9.98 -7.60
N ALA A 288 -22.78 9.42 -6.63
CA ALA A 288 -22.57 10.03 -5.32
C ALA A 288 -21.06 10.19 -5.06
N VAL A 289 -20.68 11.38 -4.59
CA VAL A 289 -19.28 11.73 -4.34
C VAL A 289 -19.17 12.35 -2.95
N THR A 290 -18.25 11.83 -2.14
CA THR A 290 -17.90 12.37 -0.83
C THR A 290 -16.42 12.73 -0.84
N ILE A 291 -16.12 14.03 -0.73
CA ILE A 291 -14.74 14.52 -0.66
C ILE A 291 -14.21 14.42 0.76
N GLY A 292 -13.06 13.78 0.92
CA GLY A 292 -12.41 13.56 2.21
C GLY A 292 -12.22 12.09 2.53
N PHE A 293 -12.13 11.78 3.82
CA PHE A 293 -12.00 10.42 4.33
C PHE A 293 -13.00 10.20 5.46
N ASP A 294 -13.75 9.11 5.37
CA ASP A 294 -14.66 8.62 6.40
C ASP A 294 -14.52 7.09 6.45
N GLU A 295 -13.95 6.58 7.54
CA GLU A 295 -13.68 5.16 7.72
C GLU A 295 -14.98 4.34 7.76
N ALA A 296 -16.02 4.81 8.44
CA ALA A 296 -17.29 4.10 8.50
C ALA A 296 -17.96 4.04 7.12
N LEU A 297 -17.87 5.12 6.34
CA LEU A 297 -18.35 5.12 4.95
C LEU A 297 -17.51 4.19 4.06
N ALA A 298 -16.19 4.14 4.23
CA ALA A 298 -15.33 3.21 3.50
C ALA A 298 -15.78 1.75 3.70
N HIS A 299 -16.01 1.34 4.95
CA HIS A 299 -16.55 0.02 5.28
C HIS A 299 -17.93 -0.23 4.66
N ARG A 300 -18.85 0.76 4.71
CA ARG A 300 -20.17 0.66 4.07
C ARG A 300 -20.09 0.56 2.56
N ILE A 301 -19.13 1.23 1.91
CA ILE A 301 -18.89 1.12 0.46
C ILE A 301 -18.38 -0.28 0.14
N GLU A 302 -17.39 -0.81 0.87
CA GLU A 302 -16.89 -2.17 0.65
C GLU A 302 -18.00 -3.23 0.82
N ALA A 303 -18.91 -3.04 1.77
CA ALA A 303 -20.04 -3.95 2.00
C ALA A 303 -21.21 -3.74 1.02
N GLY A 304 -21.50 -2.51 0.62
CA GLY A 304 -22.69 -2.17 -0.16
C GLY A 304 -22.46 -2.10 -1.67
N ALA A 305 -21.24 -1.82 -2.12
CA ALA A 305 -20.91 -1.83 -3.54
C ALA A 305 -20.93 -3.27 -4.10
N ASP A 306 -21.23 -3.36 -5.40
CA ASP A 306 -21.18 -4.62 -6.14
C ASP A 306 -19.76 -4.85 -6.67
N ALA A 307 -19.11 -3.84 -7.27
CA ALA A 307 -17.74 -3.92 -7.76
C ALA A 307 -16.88 -2.76 -7.24
N PHE A 308 -15.57 -2.96 -7.10
CA PHE A 308 -14.65 -1.95 -6.58
C PHE A 308 -13.63 -1.52 -7.64
N LEU A 309 -13.53 -0.23 -7.96
CA LEU A 309 -12.69 0.25 -9.05
C LEU A 309 -11.32 0.72 -8.56
N MET A 310 -10.26 0.16 -9.15
CA MET A 310 -8.86 0.52 -8.89
C MET A 310 -8.05 0.59 -10.20
N PRO A 311 -8.32 1.56 -11.09
CA PRO A 311 -7.63 1.70 -12.38
C PRO A 311 -6.20 2.28 -12.25
N SER A 312 -5.51 1.97 -11.15
CA SER A 312 -4.23 2.57 -10.79
C SER A 312 -3.16 2.33 -11.86
N ARG A 313 -2.46 3.39 -12.26
CA ARG A 313 -1.29 3.28 -13.14
C ARG A 313 -0.15 2.56 -12.44
N PHE A 314 -0.04 2.78 -11.14
CA PHE A 314 1.01 2.24 -10.29
C PHE A 314 0.48 1.96 -8.89
N GLU A 315 0.61 0.72 -8.45
CA GLU A 315 0.18 0.27 -7.13
C GLU A 315 1.14 -0.81 -6.59
N PRO A 316 2.11 -0.47 -5.74
CA PRO A 316 3.07 -1.42 -5.18
C PRO A 316 2.41 -2.68 -4.63
N CYS A 317 1.36 -2.51 -3.81
CA CYS A 317 0.48 -3.59 -3.41
C CYS A 317 -0.99 -3.19 -3.51
N GLY A 318 -1.36 -2.07 -2.88
CA GLY A 318 -2.77 -1.75 -2.62
C GLY A 318 -3.34 -2.70 -1.56
N LEU A 319 -4.24 -2.22 -0.71
CA LEU A 319 -4.96 -3.07 0.25
C LEU A 319 -6.45 -3.19 -0.08
N ASN A 320 -7.01 -2.20 -0.78
CA ASN A 320 -8.46 -2.14 -1.02
C ASN A 320 -8.98 -3.31 -1.85
N GLN A 321 -8.19 -3.89 -2.75
CA GLN A 321 -8.59 -5.10 -3.46
C GLN A 321 -8.74 -6.30 -2.52
N MET A 322 -7.93 -6.38 -1.45
CA MET A 322 -8.08 -7.43 -0.44
C MET A 322 -9.28 -7.16 0.47
N TYR A 323 -9.54 -5.90 0.83
CA TYR A 323 -10.76 -5.51 1.55
C TYR A 323 -12.00 -5.86 0.72
N SER A 324 -12.03 -5.44 -0.54
CA SER A 324 -13.15 -5.67 -1.44
C SER A 324 -13.39 -7.17 -1.65
N LEU A 325 -12.34 -7.96 -1.87
CA LEU A 325 -12.44 -9.42 -1.97
C LEU A 325 -12.96 -10.07 -0.68
N ALA A 326 -12.50 -9.62 0.49
CA ALA A 326 -12.99 -10.08 1.80
C ALA A 326 -14.48 -9.75 2.02
N TYR A 327 -14.98 -8.67 1.41
CA TYR A 327 -16.37 -8.20 1.50
C TYR A 327 -17.26 -8.69 0.34
N GLY A 328 -16.73 -9.57 -0.53
CA GLY A 328 -17.48 -10.08 -1.68
C GLY A 328 -17.82 -8.99 -2.69
N THR A 329 -16.91 -8.06 -2.90
CA THR A 329 -16.97 -6.95 -3.86
C THR A 329 -15.84 -7.15 -4.87
N PRO A 330 -16.10 -7.86 -5.99
CA PRO A 330 -15.08 -8.15 -6.99
C PRO A 330 -14.42 -6.87 -7.51
N PRO A 331 -13.08 -6.76 -7.44
CA PRO A 331 -12.38 -5.56 -7.86
C PRO A 331 -12.17 -5.51 -9.39
N VAL A 332 -12.08 -4.30 -9.93
CA VAL A 332 -11.70 -3.98 -11.31
C VAL A 332 -10.37 -3.25 -11.27
N VAL A 333 -9.31 -3.91 -11.70
CA VAL A 333 -7.94 -3.45 -11.44
C VAL A 333 -7.10 -3.40 -12.70
N ARG A 334 -6.09 -2.52 -12.72
CA ARG A 334 -4.99 -2.66 -13.67
C ARG A 334 -4.06 -3.80 -13.25
N ALA A 335 -3.50 -4.54 -14.19
CA ALA A 335 -2.42 -5.49 -13.96
C ALA A 335 -1.10 -4.79 -13.55
N THR A 336 -1.00 -4.36 -12.29
CA THR A 336 0.22 -3.73 -11.73
C THR A 336 0.43 -4.11 -10.27
N GLY A 337 1.70 -4.29 -9.87
CA GLY A 337 2.12 -4.63 -8.52
C GLY A 337 1.22 -5.66 -7.84
N GLY A 338 0.84 -5.41 -6.58
CA GLY A 338 0.02 -6.37 -5.82
C GLY A 338 -1.41 -6.54 -6.35
N LEU A 339 -1.92 -5.67 -7.21
CA LEU A 339 -3.22 -5.89 -7.86
C LEU A 339 -3.15 -7.10 -8.80
N ALA A 340 -2.06 -7.23 -9.56
CA ALA A 340 -1.83 -8.38 -10.43
C ALA A 340 -1.60 -9.69 -9.65
N ASP A 341 -1.09 -9.61 -8.42
CA ASP A 341 -0.85 -10.79 -7.56
C ASP A 341 -2.09 -11.24 -6.77
N THR A 342 -3.11 -10.39 -6.67
CA THR A 342 -4.31 -10.63 -5.83
C THR A 342 -5.56 -10.91 -6.66
N VAL A 343 -5.71 -10.23 -7.80
CA VAL A 343 -6.90 -10.30 -8.65
C VAL A 343 -6.67 -11.23 -9.82
N VAL A 344 -7.53 -12.25 -9.92
CA VAL A 344 -7.60 -13.19 -11.04
C VAL A 344 -8.79 -12.79 -11.91
N ASP A 345 -8.46 -12.40 -13.14
CA ASP A 345 -9.42 -11.92 -14.13
C ASP A 345 -10.55 -12.93 -14.39
N LEU A 346 -11.77 -12.44 -14.63
CA LEU A 346 -12.89 -13.27 -15.07
C LEU A 346 -12.76 -13.62 -16.55
N ASN A 347 -12.33 -14.86 -16.81
CA ASN A 347 -12.29 -15.47 -18.14
C ASN A 347 -12.71 -16.96 -18.06
N PRO A 348 -12.94 -17.65 -19.20
CA PRO A 348 -13.40 -19.04 -19.18
C PRO A 348 -12.49 -20.00 -18.38
N GLU A 349 -11.17 -19.82 -18.48
CA GLU A 349 -10.17 -20.69 -17.85
C GLU A 349 -10.18 -20.55 -16.32
N SER A 350 -10.05 -19.32 -15.83
CA SER A 350 -10.08 -18.99 -14.40
C SER A 350 -11.44 -19.29 -13.76
N LEU A 351 -12.54 -19.13 -14.50
CA LEU A 351 -13.87 -19.49 -14.04
C LEU A 351 -14.03 -21.00 -13.92
N ALA A 352 -13.51 -21.77 -14.88
CA ALA A 352 -13.49 -23.24 -14.81
C ALA A 352 -12.62 -23.74 -13.64
N ALA A 353 -11.48 -23.09 -13.41
CA ALA A 353 -10.58 -23.39 -12.29
C ALA A 353 -11.12 -22.96 -10.91
N GLY A 354 -12.22 -22.19 -10.86
CA GLY A 354 -12.76 -21.67 -9.60
C GLY A 354 -11.86 -20.63 -8.93
N GLN A 355 -11.04 -19.92 -9.71
CA GLN A 355 -10.04 -18.97 -9.22
C GLN A 355 -10.40 -17.52 -9.53
N ALA A 356 -11.21 -17.27 -10.56
CA ALA A 356 -11.65 -15.91 -10.92
C ALA A 356 -12.24 -15.19 -9.71
N ASN A 357 -11.81 -13.96 -9.46
CA ASN A 357 -12.27 -13.16 -8.32
C ASN A 357 -12.45 -11.66 -8.62
N GLY A 358 -12.10 -11.19 -9.83
CA GLY A 358 -12.33 -9.81 -10.26
C GLY A 358 -12.17 -9.62 -11.77
N PHE A 359 -11.85 -8.40 -12.18
CA PHE A 359 -11.66 -8.00 -13.57
C PHE A 359 -10.32 -7.28 -13.70
N VAL A 360 -9.54 -7.66 -14.70
CA VAL A 360 -8.22 -7.10 -14.94
C VAL A 360 -8.19 -6.40 -16.30
N LEU A 361 -7.74 -5.15 -16.31
CA LEU A 361 -7.40 -4.39 -17.51
C LEU A 361 -5.88 -4.24 -17.63
N GLN A 362 -5.38 -4.28 -18.86
CA GLN A 362 -3.93 -4.23 -19.14
C GLN A 362 -3.43 -2.78 -19.23
N ASP A 363 -4.15 -1.97 -20.00
CA ASP A 363 -3.74 -0.60 -20.33
C ASP A 363 -4.45 0.42 -19.44
N ALA A 364 -3.70 1.42 -18.98
CA ALA A 364 -4.24 2.53 -18.21
C ALA A 364 -4.84 3.60 -19.14
N THR A 365 -5.91 3.24 -19.85
CA THR A 365 -6.63 4.12 -20.78
C THR A 365 -8.12 4.19 -20.45
N PRO A 366 -8.83 5.29 -20.80
CA PRO A 366 -10.27 5.36 -20.60
C PRO A 366 -11.01 4.26 -21.36
N HIS A 367 -10.56 3.92 -22.57
CA HIS A 367 -11.16 2.86 -23.38
C HIS A 367 -11.04 1.47 -22.72
N ALA A 368 -9.86 1.10 -22.22
CA ALA A 368 -9.68 -0.18 -21.53
C ALA A 368 -10.52 -0.25 -20.24
N LEU A 369 -10.63 0.87 -19.52
CA LEU A 369 -11.51 0.97 -18.35
C LEU A 369 -12.99 0.78 -18.75
N TRP A 370 -13.45 1.44 -19.81
CA TRP A 370 -14.81 1.28 -20.32
C TRP A 370 -15.15 -0.19 -20.63
N LEU A 371 -14.29 -0.88 -21.38
CA LEU A 371 -14.48 -2.30 -21.70
C LEU A 371 -14.54 -3.18 -20.44
N ALA A 372 -13.74 -2.87 -19.41
CA ALA A 372 -13.80 -3.59 -18.14
C ALA A 372 -15.14 -3.33 -17.40
N LEU A 373 -15.65 -2.10 -17.44
CA LEU A 373 -16.95 -1.76 -16.86
C LEU A 373 -18.12 -2.46 -17.58
N GLU A 374 -18.06 -2.58 -18.90
CA GLU A 374 -19.05 -3.36 -19.67
C GLU A 374 -19.02 -4.84 -19.27
N ARG A 375 -17.84 -5.43 -19.09
CA ARG A 375 -17.68 -6.81 -18.59
C ARG A 375 -18.28 -6.98 -17.20
N VAL A 376 -18.09 -6.02 -16.30
CA VAL A 376 -18.66 -6.02 -14.94
C VAL A 376 -20.19 -6.04 -15.00
N VAL A 377 -20.77 -5.13 -15.77
CA VAL A 377 -22.24 -5.03 -15.93
C VAL A 377 -22.81 -6.33 -16.50
N ALA A 378 -22.18 -6.90 -17.54
CA ALA A 378 -22.61 -8.15 -18.15
C ALA A 378 -22.54 -9.32 -17.15
N ALA A 379 -21.41 -9.48 -16.46
CA ALA A 379 -21.22 -10.55 -15.48
C ALA A 379 -22.13 -10.41 -14.25
N TRP A 380 -22.43 -9.19 -13.81
CA TRP A 380 -23.32 -8.94 -12.67
C TRP A 380 -24.76 -9.38 -12.96
N ARG A 381 -25.21 -9.24 -14.22
CA ARG A 381 -26.52 -9.76 -14.68
C ARG A 381 -26.58 -11.29 -14.61
N GLU A 382 -25.45 -11.96 -14.80
CA GLU A 382 -25.32 -13.41 -14.60
C GLU A 382 -25.12 -13.76 -13.12
N ARG A 383 -26.21 -13.74 -12.34
CA ARG A 383 -26.19 -13.92 -10.88
C ARG A 383 -25.39 -15.14 -10.39
N ARG A 384 -25.40 -16.27 -11.12
CA ARG A 384 -24.63 -17.47 -10.76
C ARG A 384 -23.12 -17.24 -10.89
N THR A 385 -22.70 -16.65 -12.01
CA THR A 385 -21.29 -16.30 -12.26
C THR A 385 -20.81 -15.28 -11.24
N TRP A 386 -21.61 -14.23 -10.99
CA TRP A 386 -21.31 -13.20 -10.01
C TRP A 386 -21.14 -13.76 -8.59
N HIS A 387 -22.08 -14.59 -8.14
CA HIS A 387 -22.00 -15.20 -6.81
C HIS A 387 -20.75 -16.06 -6.63
N ARG A 388 -20.35 -16.80 -7.67
CA ARG A 388 -19.08 -17.56 -7.65
C ARG A 388 -17.87 -16.64 -7.52
N LEU A 389 -17.84 -15.53 -8.26
CA LEU A 389 -16.78 -14.52 -8.20
C LEU A 389 -16.60 -13.99 -6.76
N GLN A 390 -17.72 -13.62 -6.12
CA GLN A 390 -17.73 -13.15 -4.74
C GLN A 390 -17.21 -14.22 -3.77
N GLN A 391 -17.69 -15.46 -3.89
CA GLN A 391 -17.26 -16.55 -3.00
C GLN A 391 -15.78 -16.89 -3.15
N ASN A 392 -15.25 -16.88 -4.37
CA ASN A 392 -13.83 -17.15 -4.61
C ASN A 392 -12.96 -16.09 -3.92
N GLY A 393 -13.34 -14.81 -4.01
CA GLY A 393 -12.66 -13.72 -3.30
C GLY A 393 -12.72 -13.87 -1.77
N MET A 394 -13.92 -14.09 -1.21
CA MET A 394 -14.11 -14.13 0.24
C MET A 394 -13.49 -15.36 0.93
N ARG A 395 -13.27 -16.46 0.20
CA ARG A 395 -12.73 -17.71 0.76
C ARG A 395 -11.21 -17.75 0.79
N ARG A 396 -10.53 -16.84 0.09
CA ARG A 396 -9.06 -16.76 0.10
C ARG A 396 -8.57 -16.19 1.44
N ASP A 397 -7.44 -16.69 1.93
CA ASP A 397 -6.80 -16.17 3.14
C ASP A 397 -6.07 -14.87 2.81
N TRP A 398 -6.68 -13.75 3.21
CA TRP A 398 -6.10 -12.40 3.09
C TRP A 398 -5.36 -11.96 4.36
N SER A 399 -5.26 -12.80 5.39
CA SER A 399 -4.59 -12.42 6.64
C SER A 399 -3.08 -12.23 6.44
N TRP A 400 -2.42 -11.67 7.44
CA TRP A 400 -0.95 -11.58 7.47
C TRP A 400 -0.23 -12.93 7.62
N LYS A 401 -0.93 -14.05 7.84
CA LYS A 401 -0.29 -15.35 8.11
C LYS A 401 0.62 -15.84 6.97
N PRO A 402 0.22 -15.79 5.68
CA PRO A 402 1.11 -16.18 4.58
C PRO A 402 2.34 -15.26 4.48
N ALA A 403 2.14 -13.94 4.61
CA ALA A 403 3.22 -12.96 4.59
C ALA A 403 4.22 -13.19 5.75
N ALA A 404 3.71 -13.41 6.97
CA ALA A 404 4.53 -13.68 8.14
C ALA A 404 5.41 -14.93 7.97
N ARG A 405 4.90 -16.00 7.35
CA ARG A 405 5.70 -17.19 7.01
C ARG A 405 6.80 -16.88 5.99
N ALA A 406 6.49 -16.09 4.97
CA ALA A 406 7.48 -15.67 3.97
C ALA A 406 8.58 -14.80 4.60
N TYR A 407 8.21 -13.84 5.45
CA TYR A 407 9.18 -13.03 6.19
C TYR A 407 10.03 -13.87 7.15
N GLN A 408 9.44 -14.84 7.87
CA GLN A 408 10.20 -15.74 8.73
C GLN A 408 11.28 -16.50 7.96
N GLN A 409 10.96 -16.98 6.76
CA GLN A 409 11.94 -17.64 5.89
C GLN A 409 13.05 -16.64 5.48
N LEU A 410 12.68 -15.43 5.08
CA LEU A 410 13.63 -14.39 4.69
C LEU A 410 14.55 -13.97 5.85
N TYR A 411 14.04 -13.94 7.09
CA TYR A 411 14.84 -13.66 8.28
C TYR A 411 15.88 -14.76 8.52
N ARG A 412 15.51 -16.04 8.39
CA ARG A 412 16.47 -17.15 8.50
C ARG A 412 17.56 -17.07 7.44
N GLU A 413 17.20 -16.73 6.21
CA GLU A 413 18.16 -16.57 5.11
C GLU A 413 19.11 -15.39 5.34
N ALA A 414 18.62 -14.27 5.89
CA ALA A 414 19.46 -13.12 6.23
C ALA A 414 20.44 -13.44 7.36
N CYS A 415 19.97 -14.10 8.42
CA CYS A 415 20.83 -14.48 9.55
C CYS A 415 21.85 -15.57 9.19
N GLY A 416 21.52 -16.52 8.32
CA GLY A 416 22.41 -17.62 7.93
C GLY A 416 23.54 -17.25 6.94
N ARG A 417 23.57 -16.01 6.45
CA ARG A 417 24.62 -15.49 5.56
C ARG A 417 25.84 -14.93 6.32
N ARG A 418 25.72 -14.79 7.64
CA ARG A 418 26.80 -14.39 8.56
C ARG A 418 27.26 -15.61 9.34
#